data_AF-A0A8B9YFG7-F1
#
_entry.id   AF-A0A8B9YFG7-F1
#
_cell.length_a   1.000
_cell.length_b   1.000
_cell.length_c   1.000
_cell.angle_alpha   90.00
_cell.angle_beta   90.00
_cell.angle_gamma   90.00
#
_symmetry.space_group_name_H-M   'P 1'
#
loop_
_entity.id
_entity.type
_entity.pdbx_description
1 polymer ?
#
loop_
_entity_poly.entity_id
_entity_poly.type
_entity_poly.pdbx_seq_one_letter_code
_entity_poly.pdbx_strand_id
1 'polypeptide(L)'
;MASGGAVSPSLSPQDMEKEQETLRAWKDRVARELDRVVAFWLDHSHDQEQGCAPCPSGGLGLGSSLLWSPRTSLWAGCHLWGAASAPIPLHPPTPDLANSANASVSHRGFFTCLGRDGQVYDDLKYVWLQGRQVWMYCRLYRQFERFRRPELLNAAKAGGEFLLRYAQVAPPAKKCAFVLTRDGRPVKVQRTIFSECFYTMAMNELWRVTGDARYQNEAMEMMDQIVSWVREDPSGLGRPQLPGAPASESMAVPMMLLNLVEQLGEADEELAGISAELGDWCAQRILQHVQRGGQAVLENVSEDGEELSGCLGRHQNPGHALEAGWFLLRYAIQRGDAKLRAHVIDKFLLLPFHSGWDPEHGGLFYFQDADGLCPTQLEWAMKLWWPHSEAMIAFLMGYSETGDPALLRIFYQVAEYTFHRFRDPEYGEWFGYLNRDGKVALTIKGGPFKGCFHVPRCLAMCEEMLNNLLSRLAPASALSTRSPPAGPARPGAE
;
A
#
# COMPACT_ATOMS: atom_id res chain seq x y z
N MET A 1 42.21 -22.60 17.17
CA MET A 1 41.31 -21.97 18.17
C MET A 1 39.90 -22.28 17.75
N ALA A 2 39.13 -22.91 18.64
CA ALA A 2 37.82 -23.49 18.34
C ALA A 2 36.76 -22.40 18.08
N SER A 3 36.08 -22.49 16.95
CA SER A 3 34.85 -21.74 16.67
C SER A 3 33.67 -22.49 17.29
N GLY A 4 33.29 -22.11 18.51
CA GLY A 4 32.05 -22.56 19.12
C GLY A 4 30.86 -21.98 18.36
N GLY A 5 30.13 -22.82 17.65
CA GLY A 5 28.79 -22.49 17.17
C GLY A 5 27.88 -22.28 18.37
N ALA A 6 27.38 -21.06 18.54
CA ALA A 6 26.34 -20.77 19.50
C ALA A 6 25.06 -21.50 19.03
N VAL A 7 24.80 -22.66 19.63
CA VAL A 7 23.48 -23.30 19.59
C VAL A 7 22.55 -22.33 20.31
N SER A 8 21.60 -21.73 19.58
CA SER A 8 20.52 -20.95 20.18
C SER A 8 19.83 -21.84 21.23
N PRO A 9 19.57 -21.36 22.46
CA PRO A 9 18.96 -22.20 23.47
C PRO A 9 17.61 -22.68 22.94
N SER A 10 17.46 -24.00 22.78
CA SER A 10 16.17 -24.58 22.46
C SER A 10 15.20 -24.20 23.60
N LEU A 11 14.11 -23.52 23.26
CA LEU A 11 13.06 -23.16 24.20
C LEU A 11 12.58 -24.41 24.96
N SER A 12 12.26 -24.24 26.24
CA SER A 12 11.67 -25.35 27.00
C SER A 12 10.31 -25.74 26.40
N PRO A 13 9.83 -26.98 26.58
CA PRO A 13 8.51 -27.38 26.09
C PRO A 13 7.37 -26.45 26.55
N GLN A 14 7.48 -25.90 27.77
CA GLN A 14 6.50 -24.95 28.31
C GLN A 14 6.58 -23.58 27.62
N ASP A 15 7.79 -23.12 27.30
CA ASP A 15 7.97 -21.85 26.57
C ASP A 15 7.47 -21.96 25.13
N MET A 16 7.65 -23.12 24.49
CA MET A 16 7.12 -23.41 23.16
C MET A 16 5.59 -23.40 23.13
N GLU A 17 4.94 -24.02 24.12
CA GLU A 17 3.47 -24.02 24.24
C GLU A 17 2.93 -22.61 24.42
N LYS A 18 3.57 -21.80 25.28
CA LYS A 18 3.21 -20.40 25.50
C LYS A 18 3.40 -19.54 24.25
N GLU A 19 4.46 -19.75 23.49
CA GLU A 19 4.68 -19.05 22.21
C GLU A 19 3.59 -19.41 21.19
N GLN A 20 3.24 -20.70 21.07
CA GLN A 20 2.14 -21.15 20.20
C GLN A 20 0.80 -20.54 20.58
N GLU A 21 0.47 -20.48 21.87
CA GLU A 21 -0.75 -19.81 22.36
C GLU A 21 -0.77 -18.33 21.99
N THR A 22 0.38 -17.65 22.15
CA THR A 22 0.51 -16.23 21.84
C THR A 22 0.35 -15.97 20.33
N LEU A 23 1.00 -16.77 19.49
CA LEU A 23 0.87 -16.69 18.03
C LEU A 23 -0.57 -16.96 17.58
N ARG A 24 -1.26 -17.95 18.19
CA ARG A 24 -2.67 -18.25 17.91
C ARG A 24 -3.58 -17.09 18.30
N ALA A 25 -3.38 -16.50 19.47
CA ALA A 25 -4.13 -15.34 19.91
C ALA A 25 -3.95 -14.14 18.95
N TRP A 26 -2.73 -13.92 18.45
CA TRP A 26 -2.46 -12.89 17.45
C TRP A 26 -3.09 -13.18 16.11
N LYS A 27 -3.03 -14.43 15.61
CA LYS A 27 -3.67 -14.83 14.37
C LYS A 27 -5.17 -14.51 14.42
N ASP A 28 -5.83 -14.91 15.49
CA ASP A 28 -7.25 -14.68 15.69
C ASP A 28 -7.58 -13.17 15.81
N ARG A 29 -6.69 -12.39 16.43
CA ARG A 29 -6.84 -10.95 16.58
C ARG A 29 -6.71 -10.23 15.24
N VAL A 30 -5.71 -10.56 14.41
CA VAL A 30 -5.55 -9.95 13.09
C VAL A 30 -6.63 -10.38 12.11
N ALA A 31 -7.08 -11.65 12.17
CA ALA A 31 -8.14 -12.16 11.30
C ALA A 31 -9.48 -11.43 11.54
N ARG A 32 -9.88 -11.29 12.82
CA ARG A 32 -11.10 -10.53 13.18
C ARG A 32 -10.98 -9.06 12.82
N GLU A 33 -9.80 -8.48 12.98
CA GLU A 33 -9.57 -7.09 12.59
C GLU A 33 -9.65 -6.92 11.08
N LEU A 34 -9.10 -7.86 10.29
CA LEU A 34 -9.20 -7.85 8.84
C LEU A 34 -10.67 -7.84 8.39
N ASP A 35 -11.49 -8.71 8.97
CA ASP A 35 -12.94 -8.77 8.68
C ASP A 35 -13.60 -7.43 8.97
N ARG A 36 -13.26 -6.80 10.10
CA ARG A 36 -13.81 -5.52 10.52
C ARG A 36 -13.41 -4.37 9.60
N VAL A 37 -12.13 -4.26 9.23
CA VAL A 37 -11.67 -3.17 8.35
C VAL A 37 -12.19 -3.34 6.93
N VAL A 38 -12.28 -4.59 6.43
CA VAL A 38 -12.84 -4.87 5.11
C VAL A 38 -14.34 -4.56 5.08
N ALA A 39 -15.08 -4.90 6.13
CA ALA A 39 -16.49 -4.51 6.26
C ALA A 39 -16.69 -2.99 6.15
N PHE A 40 -15.88 -2.20 6.87
CA PHE A 40 -15.93 -0.73 6.77
C PHE A 40 -15.78 -0.24 5.32
N TRP A 41 -14.79 -0.76 4.58
CA TRP A 41 -14.60 -0.33 3.19
C TRP A 41 -15.75 -0.78 2.28
N LEU A 42 -16.32 -1.97 2.48
CA LEU A 42 -17.45 -2.44 1.69
C LEU A 42 -18.71 -1.61 1.91
N ASP A 43 -18.98 -1.25 3.16
CA ASP A 43 -20.22 -0.56 3.53
C ASP A 43 -20.20 0.93 3.13
N HIS A 44 -19.01 1.55 3.09
CA HIS A 44 -18.90 3.00 3.02
C HIS A 44 -18.25 3.56 1.75
N SER A 45 -17.38 2.80 1.07
CA SER A 45 -16.56 3.36 -0.02
C SER A 45 -17.14 3.18 -1.41
N HIS A 46 -18.10 2.29 -1.63
CA HIS A 46 -18.55 1.99 -2.99
C HIS A 46 -19.40 3.13 -3.53
N ASP A 47 -18.97 3.74 -4.64
CA ASP A 47 -19.75 4.74 -5.33
C ASP A 47 -20.81 4.06 -6.21
N GLN A 48 -21.90 3.62 -5.58
CA GLN A 48 -23.07 3.07 -6.27
C GLN A 48 -24.03 4.21 -6.64
N GLU A 49 -24.78 4.06 -7.74
CA GLU A 49 -25.92 4.94 -8.00
C GLU A 49 -26.96 4.73 -6.89
N GLN A 50 -27.05 5.69 -5.97
CA GLN A 50 -28.29 5.84 -5.24
C GLN A 50 -29.35 6.20 -6.29
N GLY A 51 -30.26 5.27 -6.57
CA GLY A 51 -31.47 5.60 -7.31
C GLY A 51 -32.07 6.82 -6.64
N CYS A 52 -32.15 7.94 -7.37
CA CYS A 52 -32.79 9.14 -6.85
C CYS A 52 -34.14 8.73 -6.26
N ALA A 53 -34.30 8.89 -4.94
CA ALA A 53 -35.64 8.88 -4.37
C ALA A 53 -36.45 9.92 -5.17
N PRO A 54 -37.66 9.59 -5.66
CA PRO A 54 -38.44 10.54 -6.43
C PRO A 54 -38.65 11.77 -5.55
N CYS A 55 -38.11 12.91 -6.00
CA CYS A 55 -38.46 14.21 -5.44
C CYS A 55 -40.00 14.28 -5.41
N PRO A 56 -40.64 14.53 -4.26
CA PRO A 56 -42.06 14.75 -4.25
C PRO A 56 -42.34 15.93 -5.17
N SER A 57 -43.18 15.70 -6.17
CA SER A 57 -43.71 16.72 -7.08
C SER A 57 -44.57 17.72 -6.26
N GLY A 58 -43.89 18.64 -5.58
CA GLY A 58 -44.49 19.79 -4.92
C GLY A 58 -44.59 20.94 -5.92
N GLY A 59 -45.83 21.30 -6.27
CA GLY A 59 -46.14 22.35 -7.23
C GLY A 59 -45.47 23.70 -6.91
N LEU A 60 -44.92 24.32 -7.95
CA LEU A 60 -44.43 25.69 -7.91
C LEU A 60 -45.61 26.66 -7.77
N GLY A 61 -45.80 27.16 -6.54
CA GLY A 61 -46.47 28.43 -6.27
C GLY A 61 -45.45 29.56 -6.34
N LEU A 62 -45.75 30.57 -7.16
CA LEU A 62 -45.03 31.84 -7.28
C LEU A 62 -44.89 32.55 -5.92
N GLY A 63 -43.70 33.05 -5.58
CA GLY A 63 -43.50 33.84 -4.38
C GLY A 63 -42.10 34.43 -4.19
N SER A 64 -41.92 35.65 -4.70
CA SER A 64 -41.06 36.74 -4.20
C SER A 64 -39.60 36.48 -3.78
N SER A 65 -38.70 37.02 -4.61
CA SER A 65 -37.47 37.75 -4.31
C SER A 65 -37.16 38.09 -2.84
N LEU A 66 -36.01 37.61 -2.35
CA LEU A 66 -35.24 38.24 -1.29
C LEU A 66 -33.75 38.22 -1.67
N LEU A 67 -33.22 39.41 -1.92
CA LEU A 67 -31.81 39.72 -2.12
C LEU A 67 -31.03 39.43 -0.83
N TRP A 68 -29.94 38.68 -0.92
CA TRP A 68 -28.94 38.59 0.14
C TRP A 68 -27.59 39.11 -0.37
N SER A 69 -27.10 40.15 0.33
CA SER A 69 -25.83 40.83 0.09
C SER A 69 -24.67 40.04 0.71
N PRO A 70 -23.48 39.97 0.06
CA PRO A 70 -22.32 39.31 0.65
C PRO A 70 -21.60 40.27 1.61
N ARG A 71 -21.50 39.89 2.88
CA ARG A 71 -20.55 40.51 3.81
C ARG A 71 -19.17 39.89 3.65
N THR A 72 -18.24 40.72 3.24
CA THR A 72 -16.79 40.56 3.30
C THR A 72 -16.32 40.30 4.74
N SER A 73 -15.48 39.29 4.93
CA SER A 73 -14.60 39.17 6.10
C SER A 73 -13.20 38.80 5.63
N LEU A 74 -12.27 39.73 5.87
CA LEU A 74 -10.83 39.58 5.69
C LEU A 74 -10.29 38.51 6.64
N TRP A 75 -9.57 37.53 6.09
CA TRP A 75 -8.52 36.80 6.79
C TRP A 75 -7.32 36.67 5.83
N ALA A 76 -6.28 37.46 6.11
CA ALA A 76 -4.93 37.25 5.60
C ALA A 76 -4.41 35.93 6.22
N GLY A 77 -3.63 35.06 5.56
CA GLY A 77 -2.80 35.25 4.39
C GLY A 77 -1.37 34.79 4.74
N CYS A 78 -1.16 33.48 4.91
CA CYS A 78 0.16 32.86 5.03
C CYS A 78 0.20 31.57 4.19
N HIS A 79 0.37 31.72 2.88
CA HIS A 79 0.81 30.65 1.98
C HIS A 79 1.83 31.23 0.98
N LEU A 80 3.08 30.85 1.16
CA LEU A 80 4.21 30.90 0.23
C LEU A 80 4.99 29.63 0.59
N TRP A 81 5.37 28.70 -0.29
CA TRP A 81 5.90 28.75 -1.65
C TRP A 81 5.07 27.80 -2.57
N GLY A 82 4.91 27.94 -3.88
CA GLY A 82 5.67 28.62 -4.93
C GLY A 82 5.55 27.74 -6.19
N ALA A 83 4.39 27.79 -6.86
CA ALA A 83 4.10 27.05 -8.08
C ALA A 83 4.46 27.89 -9.31
N ALA A 84 5.30 27.38 -10.19
CA ALA A 84 5.44 27.89 -11.56
C ALA A 84 4.55 27.04 -12.47
N SER A 85 3.41 27.59 -12.88
CA SER A 85 2.52 27.02 -13.88
C SER A 85 2.57 27.90 -15.12
N ALA A 86 3.15 27.40 -16.21
CA ALA A 86 2.97 28.00 -17.52
C ALA A 86 1.69 27.44 -18.16
N PRO A 87 0.82 28.26 -18.77
CA PRO A 87 -0.37 27.77 -19.47
C PRO A 87 0.01 27.14 -20.80
N ILE A 88 -0.46 25.91 -21.05
CA ILE A 88 -0.45 25.27 -22.37
C ILE A 88 -1.68 25.78 -23.14
N PRO A 89 -1.56 26.24 -24.40
CA PRO A 89 -2.72 26.68 -25.17
C PRO A 89 -3.53 25.45 -25.62
N LEU A 90 -4.75 25.33 -25.09
CA LEU A 90 -5.74 24.36 -25.56
C LEU A 90 -6.64 25.03 -26.62
N HIS A 91 -6.63 24.49 -27.84
CA HIS A 91 -7.68 24.77 -28.82
C HIS A 91 -9.00 24.11 -28.37
N PRO A 92 -10.17 24.75 -28.60
CA PRO A 92 -11.45 24.18 -28.22
C PRO A 92 -11.81 23.01 -29.17
N PRO A 93 -12.28 21.86 -28.66
CA PRO A 93 -12.80 20.82 -29.53
C PRO A 93 -14.20 21.21 -30.04
N THR A 94 -14.43 20.92 -31.32
CA THR A 94 -15.75 20.99 -31.98
C THR A 94 -16.70 19.95 -31.40
N PRO A 95 -18.02 20.24 -31.32
CA PRO A 95 -18.98 19.29 -30.77
C PRO A 95 -19.35 18.24 -31.82
N ASP A 96 -18.86 17.02 -31.66
CA ASP A 96 -19.39 15.87 -32.40
C ASP A 96 -20.61 15.29 -31.69
N LEU A 97 -21.68 15.16 -32.47
CA LEU A 97 -22.94 14.51 -32.13
C LEU A 97 -22.72 13.02 -31.89
N ALA A 98 -22.66 12.61 -30.62
CA ALA A 98 -22.60 11.21 -30.25
C ALA A 98 -24.01 10.57 -30.24
N ASN A 99 -24.12 9.50 -31.04
CA ASN A 99 -25.20 8.53 -31.08
C ASN A 99 -25.67 8.09 -29.68
N SER A 100 -26.98 8.12 -29.48
CA SER A 100 -27.68 7.47 -28.38
C SER A 100 -27.77 5.95 -28.61
N ALA A 101 -27.11 5.14 -27.76
CA ALA A 101 -27.57 3.82 -27.32
C ALA A 101 -26.49 3.08 -26.49
N ASN A 102 -26.40 3.40 -25.19
CA ASN A 102 -26.36 2.37 -24.14
C ASN A 102 -26.53 3.04 -22.78
N ALA A 103 -27.58 2.65 -22.06
CA ALA A 103 -27.93 3.21 -20.76
C ALA A 103 -26.87 2.88 -19.70
N SER A 104 -26.29 3.94 -19.14
CA SER A 104 -25.94 4.14 -17.72
C SER A 104 -25.55 2.91 -16.88
N VAL A 105 -24.37 2.33 -17.12
CA VAL A 105 -23.61 1.72 -16.03
C VAL A 105 -22.52 2.70 -15.63
N SER A 106 -22.81 3.54 -14.63
CA SER A 106 -21.79 4.39 -14.07
C SER A 106 -20.86 3.53 -13.21
N HIS A 107 -19.72 3.12 -13.76
CA HIS A 107 -18.64 2.53 -12.97
C HIS A 107 -17.92 3.68 -12.29
N ARG A 108 -18.17 3.93 -11.00
CA ARG A 108 -17.72 5.17 -10.32
C ARG A 108 -16.58 4.96 -9.33
N GLY A 109 -15.90 3.81 -9.30
CA GLY A 109 -14.80 3.57 -8.37
C GLY A 109 -15.22 3.69 -6.90
N PHE A 110 -14.33 4.19 -6.04
CA PHE A 110 -14.48 4.20 -4.58
C PHE A 110 -14.27 5.59 -3.98
N PHE A 111 -15.05 5.95 -2.97
CA PHE A 111 -14.76 7.06 -2.08
C PHE A 111 -13.70 6.68 -1.06
N THR A 112 -12.65 7.48 -0.97
CA THR A 112 -11.65 7.34 0.10
C THR A 112 -11.75 8.43 1.14
N CYS A 113 -12.33 9.58 0.84
CA CYS A 113 -12.53 10.66 1.80
C CYS A 113 -13.70 10.36 2.74
N LEU A 114 -13.42 9.45 3.69
CA LEU A 114 -14.37 8.93 4.67
C LEU A 114 -14.06 9.45 6.07
N GLY A 115 -15.08 10.01 6.71
CA GLY A 115 -15.06 10.48 8.09
C GLY A 115 -14.89 9.33 9.09
N ARG A 116 -14.92 9.66 10.37
CA ARG A 116 -14.75 8.67 11.45
C ARG A 116 -15.78 7.54 11.36
N ASP A 117 -17.01 7.90 11.04
CA ASP A 117 -18.19 7.05 10.96
C ASP A 117 -18.45 6.49 9.56
N GLY A 118 -17.52 6.67 8.62
CA GLY A 118 -17.68 6.23 7.24
C GLY A 118 -18.46 7.19 6.34
N GLN A 119 -18.91 8.35 6.83
CA GLN A 119 -19.56 9.33 5.96
C GLN A 119 -18.58 9.94 4.96
N VAL A 120 -19.01 10.07 3.71
CA VAL A 120 -18.22 10.70 2.65
C VAL A 120 -18.17 12.21 2.88
N TYR A 121 -16.98 12.77 3.10
CA TYR A 121 -16.79 14.22 3.27
C TYR A 121 -16.28 14.91 2.00
N ASP A 122 -15.79 14.16 1.02
CA ASP A 122 -15.36 14.64 -0.30
C ASP A 122 -15.53 13.50 -1.32
N ASP A 123 -15.93 13.82 -2.55
CA ASP A 123 -16.26 12.85 -3.60
C ASP A 123 -15.16 12.66 -4.66
N LEU A 124 -14.01 13.34 -4.49
CA LEU A 124 -12.81 13.16 -5.31
C LEU A 124 -12.29 11.72 -5.29
N LYS A 125 -11.72 11.30 -6.42
CA LYS A 125 -11.17 9.96 -6.64
C LYS A 125 -9.65 9.99 -6.77
N TYR A 126 -8.95 9.55 -5.73
CA TYR A 126 -7.49 9.46 -5.71
C TYR A 126 -7.02 8.19 -6.42
N VAL A 127 -6.37 8.31 -7.58
CA VAL A 127 -6.04 7.19 -8.48
C VAL A 127 -5.18 6.13 -7.79
N TRP A 128 -4.24 6.55 -6.92
CA TRP A 128 -3.47 5.62 -6.09
C TRP A 128 -4.38 4.69 -5.30
N LEU A 129 -5.38 5.28 -4.64
CA LEU A 129 -6.26 4.57 -3.72
C LEU A 129 -7.31 3.74 -4.48
N GLN A 130 -7.70 4.17 -5.68
CA GLN A 130 -8.51 3.35 -6.58
C GLN A 130 -7.77 2.07 -6.95
N GLY A 131 -6.54 2.18 -7.47
CA GLY A 131 -5.73 1.03 -7.88
C GLY A 131 -5.45 0.08 -6.71
N ARG A 132 -5.05 0.65 -5.57
CA ARG A 132 -4.83 -0.08 -4.33
C ARG A 132 -6.06 -0.85 -3.83
N GLN A 133 -7.25 -0.25 -3.89
CA GLN A 133 -8.46 -0.92 -3.42
C GLN A 133 -8.95 -2.02 -4.37
N VAL A 134 -8.85 -1.81 -5.69
CA VAL A 134 -9.07 -2.88 -6.68
C VAL A 134 -8.13 -4.05 -6.40
N TRP A 135 -6.84 -3.78 -6.28
CA TRP A 135 -5.83 -4.78 -5.96
C TRP A 135 -6.18 -5.53 -4.66
N MET A 136 -6.50 -4.81 -3.59
CA MET A 136 -6.80 -5.41 -2.28
C MET A 136 -8.02 -6.32 -2.34
N TYR A 137 -9.08 -5.93 -3.03
CA TYR A 137 -10.29 -6.76 -3.16
C TYR A 137 -10.04 -8.02 -3.97
N CYS A 138 -9.37 -7.93 -5.11
CA CYS A 138 -9.00 -9.11 -5.90
C CYS A 138 -8.10 -10.07 -5.10
N ARG A 139 -7.11 -9.51 -4.40
CA ARG A 139 -6.15 -10.25 -3.57
C ARG A 139 -6.86 -11.04 -2.47
N LEU A 140 -7.73 -10.38 -1.69
CA LEU A 140 -8.54 -11.03 -0.66
C LEU A 140 -9.47 -12.09 -1.26
N TYR A 141 -10.17 -11.77 -2.35
CA TYR A 141 -11.12 -12.66 -3.01
C TYR A 141 -10.48 -14.00 -3.43
N ARG A 142 -9.25 -13.99 -3.94
CA ARG A 142 -8.57 -15.21 -4.37
C ARG A 142 -7.86 -15.96 -3.26
N GLN A 143 -7.26 -15.25 -2.29
CA GLN A 143 -6.40 -15.87 -1.26
C GLN A 143 -7.18 -16.33 -0.02
N PHE A 144 -8.30 -15.70 0.31
CA PHE A 144 -9.06 -15.97 1.53
C PHE A 144 -10.47 -16.42 1.21
N GLU A 145 -10.81 -17.67 1.55
CA GLU A 145 -12.13 -18.25 1.27
C GLU A 145 -13.28 -17.38 1.80
N ARG A 146 -13.13 -16.81 3.00
CA ARG A 146 -14.17 -15.95 3.61
C ARG A 146 -14.42 -14.64 2.86
N PHE A 147 -13.49 -14.22 2.01
CA PHE A 147 -13.62 -13.04 1.16
C PHE A 147 -13.98 -13.37 -0.29
N ARG A 148 -14.12 -14.66 -0.65
CA ARG A 148 -14.54 -15.10 -1.99
C ARG A 148 -16.04 -14.88 -2.22
N ARG A 149 -16.46 -13.62 -2.20
CA ARG A 149 -17.85 -13.17 -2.31
C ARG A 149 -18.06 -12.38 -3.60
N PRO A 150 -19.19 -12.54 -4.32
CA PRO A 150 -19.48 -11.81 -5.55
C PRO A 150 -19.43 -10.29 -5.38
N GLU A 151 -19.85 -9.79 -4.21
CA GLU A 151 -19.81 -8.36 -3.86
C GLU A 151 -18.40 -7.76 -3.99
N LEU A 152 -17.38 -8.47 -3.49
CA LEU A 152 -15.98 -8.03 -3.56
C LEU A 152 -15.49 -7.98 -5.01
N LEU A 153 -15.75 -9.05 -5.77
CA LEU A 153 -15.31 -9.16 -7.15
C LEU A 153 -16.02 -8.15 -8.06
N ASN A 154 -17.32 -7.93 -7.86
CA ASN A 154 -18.09 -6.95 -8.62
C ASN A 154 -17.60 -5.52 -8.34
N ALA A 155 -17.33 -5.20 -7.08
CA ALA A 155 -16.76 -3.91 -6.70
C ALA A 155 -15.36 -3.72 -7.29
N ALA A 156 -14.50 -4.75 -7.25
CA ALA A 156 -13.17 -4.70 -7.86
C ALA A 156 -13.23 -4.47 -9.37
N LYS A 157 -14.11 -5.20 -10.08
CA LYS A 157 -14.35 -4.99 -11.52
C LYS A 157 -14.84 -3.57 -11.82
N ALA A 158 -15.80 -3.05 -11.05
CA ALA A 158 -16.29 -1.69 -11.22
C ALA A 158 -15.19 -0.62 -11.00
N GLY A 159 -14.31 -0.83 -10.01
CA GLY A 159 -13.13 0.02 -9.81
C GLY A 159 -12.12 -0.09 -10.96
N GLY A 160 -11.90 -1.29 -11.49
CA GLY A 160 -11.08 -1.54 -12.67
C GLY A 160 -11.58 -0.80 -13.91
N GLU A 161 -12.87 -0.92 -14.21
CA GLU A 161 -13.49 -0.22 -15.35
C GLU A 161 -13.43 1.31 -15.18
N PHE A 162 -13.55 1.83 -13.96
CA PHE A 162 -13.32 3.25 -13.68
C PHE A 162 -11.88 3.66 -14.00
N LEU A 163 -10.88 2.85 -13.59
CA LEU A 163 -9.47 3.10 -13.91
C LEU A 163 -9.20 3.07 -15.41
N LEU A 164 -9.65 2.02 -16.12
CA LEU A 164 -9.49 1.88 -17.57
C LEU A 164 -10.03 3.09 -18.32
N ARG A 165 -11.18 3.61 -17.88
CA ARG A 165 -11.87 4.70 -18.57
C ARG A 165 -11.28 6.08 -18.27
N TYR A 166 -10.82 6.32 -17.04
CA TYR A 166 -10.58 7.67 -16.55
C TYR A 166 -9.18 7.93 -15.97
N ALA A 167 -8.39 6.89 -15.68
CA ALA A 167 -7.10 7.10 -15.02
C ALA A 167 -6.12 7.88 -15.91
N GLN A 168 -6.04 7.55 -17.20
CA GLN A 168 -5.15 8.19 -18.16
C GLN A 168 -5.65 9.59 -18.54
N VAL A 169 -4.77 10.60 -18.46
CA VAL A 169 -5.15 12.01 -18.62
C VAL A 169 -5.48 12.36 -20.07
N ALA A 170 -4.70 11.83 -21.01
CA ALA A 170 -4.83 12.10 -22.44
C ALA A 170 -4.45 10.86 -23.27
N PRO A 171 -5.33 9.85 -23.36
CA PRO A 171 -5.10 8.69 -24.22
C PRO A 171 -4.80 9.12 -25.66
N PRO A 172 -3.83 8.49 -26.36
CA PRO A 172 -3.18 7.22 -26.02
C PRO A 172 -2.00 7.35 -25.03
N ALA A 173 -1.67 8.54 -24.52
CA ALA A 173 -0.61 8.69 -23.54
C ALA A 173 -0.98 8.00 -22.22
N LYS A 174 -0.05 7.23 -21.66
CA LYS A 174 -0.27 6.40 -20.47
C LYS A 174 -0.23 7.16 -19.15
N LYS A 175 0.17 8.43 -19.13
CA LYS A 175 0.26 9.22 -17.90
C LYS A 175 -1.10 9.28 -17.20
N CYS A 176 -1.14 8.80 -15.97
CA CYS A 176 -2.33 8.84 -15.14
C CYS A 176 -2.44 10.14 -14.35
N ALA A 177 -3.68 10.53 -14.06
CA ALA A 177 -3.98 11.54 -13.07
C ALA A 177 -3.57 11.05 -11.67
N PHE A 178 -3.36 11.99 -10.76
CA PHE A 178 -3.29 11.73 -9.33
C PHE A 178 -4.69 11.75 -8.70
N VAL A 179 -5.50 12.74 -9.09
CA VAL A 179 -6.88 12.92 -8.62
C VAL A 179 -7.81 13.15 -9.78
N LEU A 180 -8.97 12.51 -9.73
CA LEU A 180 -10.10 12.72 -10.62
C LEU A 180 -11.29 13.28 -9.82
N THR A 181 -12.21 13.95 -10.47
CA THR A 181 -13.54 14.21 -9.92
C THR A 181 -14.30 12.89 -9.75
N ARG A 182 -15.43 12.92 -9.02
CA ARG A 182 -16.31 11.76 -8.88
C ARG A 182 -16.67 11.11 -10.22
N ASP A 183 -16.92 11.93 -11.24
CA ASP A 183 -17.28 11.54 -12.61
C ASP A 183 -16.08 11.22 -13.52
N GLY A 184 -14.85 11.22 -13.00
CA GLY A 184 -13.67 10.75 -13.72
C GLY A 184 -12.91 11.82 -14.51
N ARG A 185 -13.19 13.12 -14.32
CA ARG A 185 -12.41 14.18 -14.98
C ARG A 185 -11.13 14.47 -14.21
N PRO A 186 -9.97 14.62 -14.89
CA PRO A 186 -8.70 14.84 -14.21
C PRO A 186 -8.66 16.21 -13.52
N VAL A 187 -8.33 16.20 -12.21
CA VAL A 187 -8.20 17.40 -11.37
C VAL A 187 -6.73 17.75 -11.14
N LYS A 188 -5.90 16.74 -10.88
CA LYS A 188 -4.48 16.92 -10.57
C LYS A 188 -3.66 15.81 -11.20
N VAL A 189 -2.54 16.17 -11.80
CA VAL A 189 -1.50 15.23 -12.27
C VAL A 189 -0.27 15.40 -11.37
N GLN A 190 0.23 14.28 -10.85
CA GLN A 190 1.53 14.26 -10.17
C GLN A 190 2.61 13.79 -11.15
N ARG A 191 3.75 14.48 -11.15
CA ARG A 191 4.89 14.23 -12.04
C ARG A 191 5.77 13.08 -11.50
N THR A 192 5.14 11.94 -11.25
CA THR A 192 5.69 10.71 -10.68
C THR A 192 5.03 9.49 -11.34
N ILE A 193 5.53 8.28 -11.08
CA ILE A 193 5.02 7.01 -11.61
C ILE A 193 3.98 6.31 -10.72
N PHE A 194 3.70 6.84 -9.53
CA PHE A 194 3.00 6.10 -8.49
C PHE A 194 1.54 5.77 -8.83
N SER A 195 0.82 6.63 -9.55
CA SER A 195 -0.55 6.32 -9.99
C SER A 195 -0.56 5.13 -10.95
N GLU A 196 0.44 5.11 -11.82
CA GLU A 196 0.66 4.10 -12.84
C GLU A 196 1.07 2.77 -12.21
N CYS A 197 1.91 2.78 -11.18
CA CYS A 197 2.24 1.56 -10.42
C CYS A 197 0.98 0.91 -9.83
N PHE A 198 0.12 1.69 -9.14
CA PHE A 198 -1.10 1.13 -8.55
C PHE A 198 -2.16 0.77 -9.61
N TYR A 199 -2.15 1.42 -10.78
CA TYR A 199 -2.93 1.00 -11.94
C TYR A 199 -2.48 -0.40 -12.42
N THR A 200 -1.19 -0.60 -12.66
CA THR A 200 -0.63 -1.90 -13.08
C THR A 200 -0.95 -3.00 -12.09
N MET A 201 -0.81 -2.74 -10.78
CA MET A 201 -1.18 -3.70 -9.73
C MET A 201 -2.66 -4.10 -9.81
N ALA A 202 -3.56 -3.13 -9.97
CA ALA A 202 -5.00 -3.37 -10.08
C ALA A 202 -5.35 -4.20 -11.31
N MET A 203 -4.80 -3.83 -12.47
CA MET A 203 -5.03 -4.53 -13.73
C MET A 203 -4.51 -5.97 -13.67
N ASN A 204 -3.31 -6.19 -13.12
CA ASN A 204 -2.77 -7.55 -12.99
C ASN A 204 -3.63 -8.43 -12.06
N GLU A 205 -4.08 -7.93 -10.91
CA GLU A 205 -4.95 -8.70 -10.02
C GLU A 205 -6.35 -8.94 -10.63
N LEU A 206 -6.90 -7.99 -11.40
CA LEU A 206 -8.15 -8.20 -12.12
C LEU A 206 -8.05 -9.31 -13.16
N TRP A 207 -6.94 -9.35 -13.91
CA TRP A 207 -6.67 -10.48 -14.79
C TRP A 207 -6.66 -11.81 -14.01
N ARG A 208 -5.93 -11.89 -12.89
CA ARG A 208 -5.82 -13.12 -12.07
C ARG A 208 -7.17 -13.67 -11.61
N VAL A 209 -8.15 -12.81 -11.31
CA VAL A 209 -9.47 -13.23 -10.81
C VAL A 209 -10.54 -13.37 -11.89
N THR A 210 -10.27 -12.94 -13.13
CA THR A 210 -11.25 -12.96 -14.23
C THR A 210 -10.83 -13.78 -15.45
N GLY A 211 -9.53 -13.91 -15.70
CA GLY A 211 -8.99 -14.45 -16.94
C GLY A 211 -9.13 -13.52 -18.16
N ASP A 212 -9.60 -12.28 -17.99
CA ASP A 212 -9.73 -11.34 -19.11
C ASP A 212 -8.36 -10.76 -19.48
N ALA A 213 -7.86 -11.15 -20.65
CA ALA A 213 -6.56 -10.75 -21.17
C ALA A 213 -6.42 -9.24 -21.38
N ARG A 214 -7.52 -8.48 -21.52
CA ARG A 214 -7.45 -7.01 -21.62
C ARG A 214 -6.76 -6.40 -20.41
N TYR A 215 -7.05 -6.89 -19.20
CA TYR A 215 -6.42 -6.37 -17.99
C TYR A 215 -4.92 -6.72 -17.92
N GLN A 216 -4.53 -7.92 -18.39
CA GLN A 216 -3.11 -8.27 -18.45
C GLN A 216 -2.36 -7.37 -19.42
N ASN A 217 -2.92 -7.13 -20.61
CA ASN A 217 -2.31 -6.25 -21.62
C ASN A 217 -2.14 -4.82 -21.07
N GLU A 218 -3.17 -4.28 -20.41
CA GLU A 218 -3.10 -2.96 -19.77
C GLU A 218 -2.03 -2.90 -18.67
N ALA A 219 -1.88 -3.96 -17.88
CA ALA A 219 -0.84 -4.05 -16.87
C ALA A 219 0.56 -4.06 -17.49
N MET A 220 0.77 -4.85 -18.54
CA MET A 220 2.07 -4.98 -19.21
C MET A 220 2.47 -3.72 -19.98
N GLU A 221 1.55 -3.13 -20.76
CA GLU A 221 1.83 -1.86 -21.46
C GLU A 221 2.17 -0.73 -20.49
N MET A 222 1.49 -0.68 -19.34
CA MET A 222 1.81 0.31 -18.31
C MET A 222 3.14 0.00 -17.63
N MET A 223 3.46 -1.27 -17.38
CA MET A 223 4.75 -1.68 -16.81
C MET A 223 5.91 -1.22 -17.71
N ASP A 224 5.84 -1.51 -19.01
CA ASP A 224 6.87 -1.12 -19.98
C ASP A 224 7.05 0.41 -20.00
N GLN A 225 5.94 1.15 -19.95
CA GLN A 225 6.00 2.61 -19.89
C GLN A 225 6.65 3.12 -18.61
N ILE A 226 6.34 2.53 -17.46
CA ILE A 226 6.94 2.90 -16.18
C ILE A 226 8.46 2.64 -16.23
N VAL A 227 8.88 1.48 -16.74
CA VAL A 227 10.30 1.14 -16.88
C VAL A 227 11.02 2.14 -17.78
N SER A 228 10.44 2.48 -18.92
CA SER A 228 11.00 3.50 -19.82
C SER A 228 11.12 4.87 -19.13
N TRP A 229 10.11 5.31 -18.36
CA TRP A 229 10.20 6.57 -17.62
C TRP A 229 11.27 6.59 -16.52
N VAL A 230 11.55 5.45 -15.89
CA VAL A 230 12.53 5.39 -14.81
C VAL A 230 13.95 5.19 -15.36
N ARG A 231 14.14 4.30 -16.32
CA ARG A 231 15.48 3.88 -16.77
C ARG A 231 16.00 4.62 -18.00
N GLU A 232 15.11 5.19 -18.81
CA GLU A 232 15.47 5.70 -20.13
C GLU A 232 15.19 7.20 -20.24
N ASP A 233 13.91 7.61 -20.09
CA ASP A 233 13.50 8.98 -20.31
C ASP A 233 12.37 9.45 -19.37
N PRO A 234 12.69 10.26 -18.33
CA PRO A 234 11.70 10.81 -17.42
C PRO A 234 10.90 11.97 -18.03
N SER A 235 11.16 12.40 -19.27
CA SER A 235 10.52 13.56 -19.90
C SER A 235 9.00 13.45 -19.95
N GLY A 236 8.47 12.23 -20.16
CA GLY A 236 7.04 11.94 -20.17
C GLY A 236 6.33 12.19 -18.83
N LEU A 237 7.08 12.31 -17.72
CA LEU A 237 6.54 12.72 -16.42
C LEU A 237 6.40 14.24 -16.28
N GLY A 238 6.99 15.01 -17.20
CA GLY A 238 6.83 16.47 -17.29
C GLY A 238 7.60 17.27 -16.25
N ARG A 239 8.69 16.73 -15.69
CA ARG A 239 9.53 17.38 -14.66
C ARG A 239 10.95 17.66 -15.18
N PRO A 240 11.15 18.61 -16.12
CA PRO A 240 12.49 18.96 -16.59
C PRO A 240 13.36 19.39 -15.40
N GLN A 241 14.54 18.81 -15.29
CA GLN A 241 15.46 19.13 -14.22
C GLN A 241 15.95 20.57 -14.35
N LEU A 242 15.75 21.37 -13.31
CA LEU A 242 16.26 22.73 -13.25
C LEU A 242 17.75 22.71 -12.87
N PRO A 243 18.57 23.65 -13.34
CA PRO A 243 20.03 23.63 -13.12
C PRO A 243 20.46 23.72 -11.65
N GLY A 244 19.57 24.17 -10.75
CA GLY A 244 19.82 24.22 -9.31
C GLY A 244 19.33 22.99 -8.52
N ALA A 245 18.62 22.06 -9.16
CA ALA A 245 18.09 20.87 -8.50
C ALA A 245 19.10 19.72 -8.62
N PRO A 246 19.61 19.15 -7.51
CA PRO A 246 20.49 17.99 -7.57
C PRO A 246 19.75 16.82 -8.24
N ALA A 247 20.47 16.01 -9.02
CA ALA A 247 19.96 14.73 -9.46
C ALA A 247 19.90 13.81 -8.25
N SER A 248 18.70 13.34 -7.91
CA SER A 248 18.47 12.52 -6.72
C SER A 248 17.45 11.44 -7.00
N GLU A 249 17.77 10.23 -6.58
CA GLU A 249 16.83 9.12 -6.55
C GLU A 249 16.11 9.11 -5.20
N SER A 250 14.78 9.03 -5.23
CA SER A 250 13.97 8.75 -4.05
C SER A 250 13.77 7.24 -3.92
N MET A 251 13.96 6.69 -2.72
CA MET A 251 13.87 5.25 -2.45
C MET A 251 12.53 4.64 -2.89
N ALA A 252 11.45 5.43 -2.85
CA ALA A 252 10.12 5.01 -3.28
C ALA A 252 10.06 4.54 -4.75
N VAL A 253 10.95 5.04 -5.63
CA VAL A 253 10.97 4.64 -7.05
C VAL A 253 11.40 3.18 -7.22
N PRO A 254 12.61 2.76 -6.81
CA PRO A 254 13.01 1.36 -6.92
C PRO A 254 12.18 0.43 -6.02
N MET A 255 11.66 0.90 -4.87
CA MET A 255 10.69 0.14 -4.06
C MET A 255 9.44 -0.23 -4.85
N MET A 256 8.80 0.75 -5.52
CA MET A 256 7.57 0.51 -6.25
C MET A 256 7.80 -0.34 -7.50
N LEU A 257 8.94 -0.19 -8.18
CA LEU A 257 9.32 -1.06 -9.28
C LEU A 257 9.57 -2.49 -8.82
N LEU A 258 10.29 -2.71 -7.71
CA LEU A 258 10.49 -4.05 -7.15
C LEU A 258 9.15 -4.71 -6.80
N ASN A 259 8.23 -3.95 -6.18
CA ASN A 259 6.89 -4.44 -5.89
C ASN A 259 6.08 -4.80 -7.16
N LEU A 260 6.28 -4.08 -8.29
CA LEU A 260 5.68 -4.45 -9.57
C LEU A 260 6.30 -5.72 -10.16
N VAL A 261 7.62 -5.85 -10.11
CA VAL A 261 8.34 -7.07 -10.53
C VAL A 261 7.80 -8.29 -9.78
N GLU A 262 7.70 -8.19 -8.45
CA GLU A 262 7.11 -9.26 -7.64
C GLU A 262 5.64 -9.52 -8.00
N GLN A 263 4.81 -8.47 -8.12
CA GLN A 263 3.40 -8.60 -8.44
C GLN A 263 3.16 -9.29 -9.79
N LEU A 264 3.94 -8.97 -10.82
CA LEU A 264 3.78 -9.55 -12.15
C LEU A 264 4.33 -10.99 -12.19
N GLY A 265 5.48 -11.24 -11.57
CA GLY A 265 6.11 -12.57 -11.54
C GLY A 265 5.34 -13.63 -10.73
N GLU A 266 4.44 -13.23 -9.82
CA GLU A 266 3.75 -14.17 -8.91
C GLU A 266 2.85 -15.23 -9.58
N ALA A 267 2.40 -15.06 -10.84
CA ALA A 267 1.56 -16.07 -11.53
C ALA A 267 2.15 -16.52 -12.87
N ASP A 268 3.29 -15.96 -13.25
CA ASP A 268 3.80 -16.08 -14.61
C ASP A 268 5.32 -16.21 -14.54
N GLU A 269 5.80 -17.46 -14.68
CA GLU A 269 7.22 -17.79 -14.66
C GLU A 269 7.99 -17.12 -15.81
N GLU A 270 7.32 -16.90 -16.96
CA GLU A 270 7.92 -16.20 -18.10
C GLU A 270 8.13 -14.72 -17.76
N LEU A 271 7.12 -14.05 -17.20
CA LEU A 271 7.26 -12.68 -16.72
C LEU A 271 8.27 -12.56 -15.57
N ALA A 272 8.33 -13.54 -14.67
CA ALA A 272 9.33 -13.59 -13.61
C ALA A 272 10.75 -13.67 -14.19
N GLY A 273 10.95 -14.46 -15.25
CA GLY A 273 12.23 -14.56 -15.96
C GLY A 273 12.63 -13.26 -16.67
N ILE A 274 11.70 -12.66 -17.40
CA ILE A 274 11.93 -11.41 -18.15
C ILE A 274 12.24 -10.24 -17.21
N SER A 275 11.57 -10.17 -16.07
CA SER A 275 11.74 -9.09 -15.11
C SER A 275 12.86 -9.32 -14.08
N ALA A 276 13.59 -10.44 -14.16
CA ALA A 276 14.64 -10.77 -13.19
C ALA A 276 15.76 -9.73 -13.13
N GLU A 277 16.25 -9.24 -14.28
CA GLU A 277 17.27 -8.18 -14.33
C GLU A 277 16.75 -6.89 -13.67
N LEU A 278 15.50 -6.53 -13.94
CA LEU A 278 14.88 -5.36 -13.35
C LEU A 278 14.74 -5.51 -11.83
N GLY A 279 14.39 -6.70 -11.34
CA GLY A 279 14.36 -7.01 -9.90
C GLY A 279 15.73 -6.84 -9.25
N ASP A 280 16.80 -7.30 -9.90
CA ASP A 280 18.18 -7.18 -9.42
C ASP A 280 18.61 -5.71 -9.36
N TRP A 281 18.30 -4.96 -10.42
CA TRP A 281 18.52 -3.53 -10.47
C TRP A 281 17.77 -2.83 -9.33
N CYS A 282 16.47 -3.08 -9.16
CA CYS A 282 15.68 -2.42 -8.11
C CYS A 282 16.22 -2.73 -6.71
N ALA A 283 16.51 -4.02 -6.42
CA ALA A 283 17.06 -4.42 -5.13
C ALA A 283 18.40 -3.72 -4.86
N GLN A 284 19.29 -3.66 -5.86
CA GLN A 284 20.57 -2.96 -5.74
C GLN A 284 20.39 -1.46 -5.52
N ARG A 285 19.45 -0.81 -6.20
CA ARG A 285 19.13 0.61 -6.00
C ARG A 285 18.64 0.89 -4.59
N ILE A 286 17.70 0.10 -4.06
CA ILE A 286 17.25 0.23 -2.67
C ILE A 286 18.43 0.09 -1.70
N LEU A 287 19.34 -0.88 -1.92
CA LEU A 287 20.52 -1.06 -1.07
C LEU A 287 21.48 0.14 -1.08
N GLN A 288 21.53 0.92 -2.18
CA GLN A 288 22.32 2.17 -2.23
C GLN A 288 21.80 3.26 -1.28
N HIS A 289 20.58 3.15 -0.75
CA HIS A 289 20.08 4.08 0.27
C HIS A 289 20.68 3.84 1.66
N VAL A 290 21.43 2.76 1.86
CA VAL A 290 22.19 2.50 3.08
C VAL A 290 23.49 3.31 3.06
N GLN A 291 23.57 4.33 3.90
CA GLN A 291 24.63 5.32 3.92
C GLN A 291 25.38 5.35 5.26
N ARG A 292 26.38 6.23 5.36
CA ARG A 292 27.18 6.46 6.58
C ARG A 292 27.82 5.18 7.13
N GLY A 293 28.39 4.36 6.25
CA GLY A 293 28.99 3.08 6.63
C GLY A 293 27.98 2.06 7.19
N GLY A 294 26.73 2.12 6.75
CA GLY A 294 25.68 1.21 7.19
C GLY A 294 24.99 1.59 8.49
N GLN A 295 24.98 2.89 8.80
CA GLN A 295 24.39 3.46 10.04
C GLN A 295 23.15 4.33 9.78
N ALA A 296 22.78 4.57 8.52
CA ALA A 296 21.55 5.28 8.18
C ALA A 296 20.94 4.73 6.88
N VAL A 297 19.61 4.71 6.81
CA VAL A 297 18.86 4.59 5.55
C VAL A 297 18.31 5.96 5.21
N LEU A 298 18.69 6.51 4.06
CA LEU A 298 18.31 7.87 3.62
C LEU A 298 17.22 7.78 2.54
N GLU A 299 16.22 8.64 2.60
CA GLU A 299 15.13 8.66 1.61
C GLU A 299 15.60 9.06 0.21
N ASN A 300 16.65 9.90 0.14
CA ASN A 300 17.17 10.43 -1.11
C ASN A 300 18.70 10.28 -1.17
N VAL A 301 19.20 9.73 -2.27
CA VAL A 301 20.62 9.65 -2.61
C VAL A 301 20.84 10.21 -4.00
N SER A 302 22.08 10.46 -4.40
CA SER A 302 22.39 10.81 -5.80
C SER A 302 22.04 9.65 -6.73
N GLU A 303 21.95 9.91 -8.03
CA GLU A 303 21.76 8.85 -9.03
C GLU A 303 22.90 7.81 -9.05
N ASP A 304 24.06 8.15 -8.50
CA ASP A 304 25.21 7.24 -8.36
C ASP A 304 25.19 6.48 -7.01
N GLY A 305 24.22 6.76 -6.14
CA GLY A 305 24.07 6.10 -4.83
C GLY A 305 24.90 6.74 -3.71
N GLU A 306 25.20 8.04 -3.80
CA GLU A 306 25.97 8.77 -2.80
C GLU A 306 25.07 9.65 -1.92
N GLU A 307 25.44 9.84 -0.64
CA GLU A 307 24.72 10.73 0.28
C GLU A 307 24.71 12.18 -0.22
N LEU A 308 23.51 12.78 -0.25
CA LEU A 308 23.32 14.19 -0.58
C LEU A 308 23.48 15.08 0.66
N SER A 309 23.75 16.36 0.45
CA SER A 309 23.79 17.35 1.54
C SER A 309 22.43 18.01 1.81
N GLY A 310 22.37 18.86 2.84
CA GLY A 310 21.17 19.64 3.17
C GLY A 310 20.05 18.79 3.77
N CYS A 311 18.84 19.36 3.86
CA CYS A 311 17.70 18.64 4.43
C CYS A 311 17.24 17.47 3.54
N LEU A 312 17.44 17.57 2.22
CA LEU A 312 17.06 16.55 1.24
C LEU A 312 17.82 15.24 1.48
N GLY A 313 19.14 15.32 1.63
CA GLY A 313 19.98 14.13 1.80
C GLY A 313 19.92 13.52 3.19
N ARG A 314 19.72 14.33 4.23
CA ARG A 314 19.58 13.80 5.61
C ARG A 314 18.20 13.26 5.94
N HIS A 315 17.24 13.39 5.02
CA HIS A 315 15.86 12.97 5.27
C HIS A 315 15.77 11.46 5.46
N GLN A 316 15.11 11.03 6.54
CA GLN A 316 14.82 9.63 6.80
C GLN A 316 13.32 9.43 7.07
N ASN A 317 12.80 8.28 6.67
CA ASN A 317 11.46 7.81 6.99
C ASN A 317 11.56 6.35 7.45
N PRO A 318 11.49 6.08 8.78
CA PRO A 318 11.59 4.73 9.32
C PRO A 318 10.55 3.77 8.74
N GLY A 319 9.34 4.26 8.43
CA GLY A 319 8.28 3.45 7.82
C GLY A 319 8.64 2.96 6.42
N HIS A 320 9.20 3.85 5.57
CA HIS A 320 9.64 3.48 4.23
C HIS A 320 10.82 2.51 4.28
N ALA A 321 11.78 2.71 5.19
CA ALA A 321 12.89 1.78 5.35
C ALA A 321 12.39 0.37 5.74
N LEU A 322 11.40 0.27 6.64
CA LEU A 322 10.78 -1.00 7.01
C LEU A 322 9.99 -1.62 5.86
N GLU A 323 9.28 -0.81 5.05
CA GLU A 323 8.57 -1.28 3.85
C GLU A 323 9.54 -1.83 2.80
N ALA A 324 10.59 -1.06 2.48
CA ALA A 324 11.67 -1.48 1.62
C ALA A 324 12.34 -2.76 2.13
N GLY A 325 12.51 -2.86 3.45
CA GLY A 325 13.07 -4.02 4.12
C GLY A 325 12.29 -5.29 3.85
N TRP A 326 10.97 -5.28 4.00
CA TRP A 326 10.19 -6.51 3.74
C TRP A 326 10.02 -6.81 2.25
N PHE A 327 10.05 -5.81 1.35
CA PHE A 327 10.21 -6.06 -0.10
C PHE A 327 11.53 -6.78 -0.40
N LEU A 328 12.66 -6.24 0.10
CA LEU A 328 13.97 -6.87 -0.08
C LEU A 328 14.05 -8.25 0.57
N LEU A 329 13.36 -8.49 1.69
CA LEU A 329 13.27 -9.82 2.30
C LEU A 329 12.55 -10.80 1.38
N ARG A 330 11.38 -10.45 0.83
CA ARG A 330 10.66 -11.29 -0.14
C ARG A 330 11.55 -11.66 -1.32
N TYR A 331 12.20 -10.66 -1.91
CA TYR A 331 13.15 -10.86 -3.00
C TYR A 331 14.32 -11.79 -2.60
N ALA A 332 14.93 -11.60 -1.43
CA ALA A 332 16.02 -12.44 -0.94
C ALA A 332 15.59 -13.89 -0.66
N ILE A 333 14.38 -14.09 -0.13
CA ILE A 333 13.80 -15.42 0.16
C ILE A 333 13.61 -16.20 -1.14
N GLN A 334 13.05 -15.56 -2.17
CA GLN A 334 12.84 -16.19 -3.48
C GLN A 334 14.15 -16.68 -4.12
N ARG A 335 15.26 -15.98 -3.87
CA ARG A 335 16.60 -16.35 -4.37
C ARG A 335 17.39 -17.26 -3.44
N GLY A 336 16.88 -17.55 -2.24
CA GLY A 336 17.63 -18.28 -1.23
C GLY A 336 18.89 -17.56 -0.75
N ASP A 337 18.97 -16.22 -0.90
CA ASP A 337 20.16 -15.44 -0.53
C ASP A 337 20.18 -15.12 0.97
N ALA A 338 20.84 -15.99 1.73
CA ALA A 338 20.99 -15.83 3.17
C ALA A 338 21.82 -14.60 3.58
N LYS A 339 22.77 -14.15 2.73
CA LYS A 339 23.61 -12.98 3.03
C LYS A 339 22.81 -11.70 2.88
N LEU A 340 22.07 -11.58 1.77
CA LEU A 340 21.18 -10.45 1.54
C LEU A 340 20.11 -10.40 2.64
N ARG A 341 19.48 -11.54 2.97
CA ARG A 341 18.50 -11.62 4.05
C ARG A 341 19.05 -11.08 5.38
N ALA A 342 20.24 -11.52 5.80
CA ALA A 342 20.86 -11.04 7.04
C ALA A 342 21.16 -9.54 6.99
N HIS A 343 21.67 -9.04 5.86
CA HIS A 343 21.94 -7.62 5.66
C HIS A 343 20.68 -6.77 5.74
N VAL A 344 19.59 -7.21 5.12
CA VAL A 344 18.29 -6.51 5.12
C VAL A 344 17.70 -6.44 6.52
N ILE A 345 17.75 -7.54 7.29
CA ILE A 345 17.28 -7.55 8.69
C ILE A 345 18.05 -6.53 9.53
N ASP A 346 19.37 -6.46 9.37
CA ASP A 346 20.20 -5.50 10.10
C ASP A 346 19.90 -4.05 9.68
N LYS A 347 19.94 -3.78 8.36
CA LYS A 347 19.95 -2.40 7.83
C LYS A 347 18.58 -1.78 7.57
N PHE A 348 17.58 -2.58 7.22
CA PHE A 348 16.24 -2.08 6.87
C PHE A 348 15.17 -2.45 7.90
N LEU A 349 15.45 -3.36 8.84
CA LEU A 349 14.51 -3.66 9.93
C LEU A 349 15.01 -3.10 11.26
N LEU A 350 16.09 -3.64 11.81
CA LEU A 350 16.55 -3.31 13.15
C LEU A 350 17.03 -1.85 13.25
N LEU A 351 17.89 -1.41 12.34
CA LEU A 351 18.42 -0.05 12.32
C LEU A 351 17.32 1.05 12.27
N PRO A 352 16.38 1.06 11.31
CA PRO A 352 15.34 2.07 11.26
C PRO A 352 14.32 1.95 12.39
N PHE A 353 14.09 0.75 12.94
CA PHE A 353 13.25 0.62 14.14
C PHE A 353 13.90 1.22 15.37
N HIS A 354 15.19 0.94 15.61
CA HIS A 354 15.90 1.47 16.77
C HIS A 354 16.06 2.99 16.74
N SER A 355 16.29 3.55 15.56
CA SER A 355 16.36 5.02 15.38
C SER A 355 14.97 5.67 15.38
N GLY A 356 13.98 5.03 14.75
CA GLY A 356 12.65 5.59 14.53
C GLY A 356 11.67 5.46 15.69
N TRP A 357 11.86 4.49 16.59
CA TRP A 357 10.93 4.28 17.70
C TRP A 357 11.07 5.36 18.78
N ASP A 358 9.96 6.04 19.11
CA ASP A 358 9.91 7.05 20.16
C ASP A 358 9.92 6.37 21.55
N PRO A 359 11.00 6.50 22.34
CA PRO A 359 11.08 5.82 23.65
C PRO A 359 10.16 6.46 24.70
N GLU A 360 9.71 7.70 24.49
CA GLU A 360 8.90 8.44 25.45
C GLU A 360 7.41 8.10 25.33
N HIS A 361 6.89 8.02 24.11
CA HIS A 361 5.46 7.81 23.84
C HIS A 361 5.14 6.50 23.11
N GLY A 362 6.17 5.75 22.68
CA GLY A 362 6.02 4.62 21.78
C GLY A 362 5.67 5.03 20.35
N GLY A 363 5.74 4.07 19.43
CA GLY A 363 5.46 4.26 18.01
C GLY A 363 6.60 4.91 17.24
N LEU A 364 6.62 4.66 15.93
CA LEU A 364 7.61 5.21 15.01
C LEU A 364 7.31 6.67 14.72
N PHE A 365 8.34 7.52 14.76
CA PHE A 365 8.30 8.85 14.16
C PHE A 365 8.02 8.74 12.66
N TYR A 366 7.36 9.76 12.10
CA TYR A 366 7.07 9.78 10.68
C TYR A 366 8.33 10.13 9.87
N PHE A 367 9.05 11.17 10.28
CA PHE A 367 10.28 11.60 9.62
C PHE A 367 11.39 11.87 10.64
N GLN A 368 12.63 11.69 10.20
CA GLN A 368 13.83 12.02 10.97
C GLN A 368 14.87 12.71 10.09
N ASP A 369 15.88 13.28 10.74
CA ASP A 369 17.08 13.82 10.11
C ASP A 369 18.29 13.00 10.60
N ALA A 370 19.13 12.54 9.67
CA ALA A 370 20.24 11.64 9.94
C ALA A 370 21.32 12.25 10.87
N ASP A 371 21.39 13.57 11.01
CA ASP A 371 22.29 14.25 11.96
C ASP A 371 21.63 14.49 13.33
N GLY A 372 20.40 14.03 13.54
CA GLY A 372 19.63 14.30 14.76
C GLY A 372 19.15 15.76 14.86
N LEU A 373 19.17 16.51 13.76
CA LEU A 373 18.61 17.85 13.69
C LEU A 373 17.07 17.80 13.68
N CYS A 374 16.42 18.92 13.96
CA CYS A 374 14.97 19.01 13.81
C CYS A 374 14.58 18.84 12.34
N PRO A 375 13.73 17.86 11.97
CA PRO A 375 13.24 17.73 10.61
C PRO A 375 12.40 18.95 10.19
N THR A 376 12.35 19.22 8.89
CA THR A 376 11.67 20.41 8.33
C THR A 376 10.15 20.26 8.21
N GLN A 377 9.65 19.02 8.15
CA GLN A 377 8.25 18.68 7.99
C GLN A 377 7.53 18.88 9.32
N LEU A 378 6.41 19.62 9.34
CA LEU A 378 5.68 19.92 10.58
C LEU A 378 5.18 18.64 11.28
N GLU A 379 4.86 17.64 10.48
CA GLU A 379 4.32 16.35 10.90
C GLU A 379 5.38 15.31 11.27
N TRP A 380 6.68 15.65 11.30
CA TRP A 380 7.76 14.68 11.51
C TRP A 380 7.58 13.80 12.75
N ALA A 381 7.06 14.40 13.83
CA ALA A 381 6.86 13.73 15.11
C ALA A 381 5.52 12.97 15.21
N MET A 382 4.64 13.07 14.20
CA MET A 382 3.36 12.37 14.20
C MET A 382 3.57 10.86 14.09
N LYS A 383 2.57 10.11 14.58
CA LYS A 383 2.54 8.64 14.47
C LYS A 383 1.48 8.30 13.44
N LEU A 384 1.91 7.88 12.26
CA LEU A 384 1.00 7.49 11.17
C LEU A 384 0.70 6.00 11.22
N TRP A 385 -0.46 5.58 10.70
CA TRP A 385 -0.87 4.17 10.69
C TRP A 385 0.06 3.28 9.86
N TRP A 386 0.51 3.76 8.70
CA TRP A 386 1.17 2.92 7.71
C TRP A 386 2.60 2.51 8.10
N PRO A 387 3.49 3.36 8.68
CA PRO A 387 4.80 2.90 9.14
C PRO A 387 4.70 1.72 10.10
N HIS A 388 3.65 1.70 10.93
CA HIS A 388 3.41 0.65 11.90
C HIS A 388 2.83 -0.62 11.25
N SER A 389 1.95 -0.49 10.26
CA SER A 389 1.49 -1.66 9.49
C SER A 389 2.63 -2.33 8.73
N GLU A 390 3.54 -1.54 8.17
CA GLU A 390 4.73 -2.05 7.48
C GLU A 390 5.73 -2.68 8.44
N ALA A 391 5.94 -2.08 9.61
CA ALA A 391 6.74 -2.67 10.68
C ALA A 391 6.20 -4.03 11.13
N MET A 392 4.88 -4.18 11.29
CA MET A 392 4.27 -5.47 11.62
C MET A 392 4.56 -6.55 10.57
N ILE A 393 4.45 -6.22 9.27
CA ILE A 393 4.79 -7.14 8.18
C ILE A 393 6.28 -7.50 8.26
N ALA A 394 7.15 -6.50 8.32
CA ALA A 394 8.60 -6.68 8.26
C ALA A 394 9.12 -7.57 9.38
N PHE A 395 8.74 -7.30 10.63
CA PHE A 395 9.24 -8.07 11.77
C PHE A 395 8.67 -9.48 11.83
N LEU A 396 7.40 -9.68 11.48
CA LEU A 396 6.83 -11.02 11.43
C LEU A 396 7.42 -11.86 10.29
N MET A 397 7.70 -11.23 9.14
CA MET A 397 8.41 -11.87 8.02
C MET A 397 9.85 -12.22 8.40
N GLY A 398 10.59 -11.27 8.96
CA GLY A 398 11.95 -11.51 9.44
C GLY A 398 12.02 -12.67 10.44
N TYR A 399 11.10 -12.73 11.41
CA TYR A 399 10.99 -13.88 12.31
C TYR A 399 10.65 -15.18 11.57
N SER A 400 9.69 -15.15 10.65
CA SER A 400 9.25 -16.34 9.89
C SER A 400 10.37 -17.01 9.09
N GLU A 401 11.36 -16.24 8.69
CA GLU A 401 12.51 -16.69 7.89
C GLU A 401 13.75 -17.07 8.70
N THR A 402 13.91 -16.49 9.89
CA THR A 402 15.13 -16.68 10.69
C THR A 402 14.91 -17.46 11.99
N GLY A 403 13.69 -17.46 12.50
CA GLY A 403 13.37 -17.93 13.85
C GLY A 403 13.96 -17.07 14.97
N ASP A 404 14.51 -15.87 14.67
CA ASP A 404 15.11 -15.02 15.70
C ASP A 404 14.03 -14.43 16.62
N PRO A 405 13.98 -14.82 17.91
CA PRO A 405 12.94 -14.38 18.83
C PRO A 405 13.02 -12.87 19.13
N ALA A 406 14.13 -12.19 18.83
CA ALA A 406 14.21 -10.73 18.93
C ALA A 406 13.25 -10.04 17.96
N LEU A 407 13.16 -10.54 16.73
CA LEU A 407 12.25 -10.00 15.71
C LEU A 407 10.79 -10.23 16.12
N LEU A 408 10.47 -11.40 16.69
CA LEU A 408 9.13 -11.69 17.19
C LEU A 408 8.73 -10.77 18.36
N ARG A 409 9.65 -10.48 19.29
CA ARG A 409 9.38 -9.53 20.38
C ARG A 409 9.08 -8.12 19.85
N ILE A 410 9.83 -7.67 18.83
CA ILE A 410 9.57 -6.38 18.19
C ILE A 410 8.22 -6.40 17.46
N PHE A 411 7.88 -7.49 16.76
CA PHE A 411 6.54 -7.66 16.19
C PHE A 411 5.44 -7.47 17.24
N TYR A 412 5.55 -8.13 18.40
CA TYR A 412 4.56 -7.97 19.47
C TYR A 412 4.51 -6.54 20.01
N GLN A 413 5.66 -5.87 20.18
CA GLN A 413 5.72 -4.47 20.61
C GLN A 413 5.00 -3.54 19.63
N VAL A 414 5.29 -3.67 18.34
CA VAL A 414 4.66 -2.86 17.28
C VAL A 414 3.18 -3.18 17.19
N ALA A 415 2.81 -4.46 17.16
CA ALA A 415 1.44 -4.90 16.99
C ALA A 415 0.56 -4.46 18.17
N GLU A 416 1.00 -4.61 19.42
CA GLU A 416 0.26 -4.13 20.60
C GLU A 416 0.08 -2.61 20.55
N TYR A 417 1.15 -1.86 20.30
CA TYR A 417 1.06 -0.40 20.18
C TYR A 417 0.04 -0.01 19.09
N THR A 418 0.12 -0.64 17.93
CA THR A 418 -0.72 -0.30 16.77
C THR A 418 -2.18 -0.61 17.02
N PHE A 419 -2.46 -1.81 17.55
CA PHE A 419 -3.82 -2.26 17.87
C PHE A 419 -4.47 -1.44 18.98
N HIS A 420 -3.68 -0.91 19.91
CA HIS A 420 -4.16 -0.07 20.99
C HIS A 420 -4.39 1.38 20.55
N ARG A 421 -3.52 1.93 19.69
CA ARG A 421 -3.48 3.36 19.39
C ARG A 421 -4.29 3.77 18.15
N PHE A 422 -4.29 2.97 17.10
CA PHE A 422 -4.89 3.37 15.82
C PHE A 422 -6.30 2.84 15.61
N ARG A 423 -6.66 1.68 16.16
CA ARG A 423 -7.99 1.10 15.96
C ARG A 423 -9.08 1.98 16.53
N ASP A 424 -10.17 2.14 15.78
CA ASP A 424 -11.39 2.74 16.30
C ASP A 424 -12.44 1.65 16.55
N PRO A 425 -12.55 1.15 17.79
CA PRO A 425 -13.49 0.09 18.11
C PRO A 425 -14.96 0.52 18.07
N GLU A 426 -15.25 1.79 17.85
CA GLU A 426 -16.62 2.30 17.68
C GLU A 426 -17.12 2.08 16.25
N TYR A 427 -16.41 2.59 15.24
CA TYR A 427 -16.87 2.57 13.84
C TYR A 427 -16.13 1.58 12.93
N GLY A 428 -15.04 0.95 13.41
CA GLY A 428 -14.17 0.14 12.56
C GLY A 428 -13.18 0.96 11.76
N GLU A 429 -12.29 0.26 11.06
CA GLU A 429 -11.05 0.82 10.53
C GLU A 429 -10.16 1.50 11.60
N TRP A 430 -8.99 1.92 11.16
CA TRP A 430 -7.99 2.59 11.95
C TRP A 430 -8.00 4.08 11.64
N PHE A 431 -7.80 4.91 12.66
CA PHE A 431 -7.33 6.27 12.45
C PHE A 431 -6.01 6.25 11.68
N GLY A 432 -5.80 7.25 10.83
CA GLY A 432 -4.53 7.42 10.13
C GLY A 432 -3.48 8.14 10.96
N TYR A 433 -3.89 9.16 11.72
CA TYR A 433 -2.98 10.22 12.12
C TYR A 433 -3.10 10.49 13.61
N LEU A 434 -2.03 10.20 14.35
CA LEU A 434 -1.91 10.54 15.75
C LEU A 434 -0.84 11.62 15.92
N ASN A 435 -0.99 12.46 16.94
CA ASN A 435 0.10 13.33 17.39
C ASN A 435 1.22 12.48 18.04
N ARG A 436 2.32 13.12 18.44
CA ARG A 436 3.46 12.42 19.06
C ARG A 436 3.06 11.59 20.29
N ASP A 437 2.18 12.12 21.13
CA ASP A 437 1.67 11.47 22.35
C ASP A 437 0.80 10.23 22.08
N GLY A 438 0.53 9.90 20.80
CA GLY A 438 -0.34 8.80 20.42
C GLY A 438 -1.82 9.10 20.63
N LYS A 439 -2.22 10.38 20.64
CA LYS A 439 -3.63 10.82 20.63
C LYS A 439 -4.08 11.10 19.19
N VAL A 440 -5.35 10.81 18.90
CA VAL A 440 -5.93 11.05 17.57
C VAL A 440 -5.83 12.52 17.20
N ALA A 441 -5.10 12.80 16.11
CA ALA A 441 -4.96 14.15 15.55
C ALA A 441 -6.01 14.40 14.47
N LEU A 442 -6.25 13.42 13.59
CA LEU A 442 -7.30 13.47 12.57
C LEU A 442 -8.20 12.24 12.70
N THR A 443 -9.51 12.48 12.71
CA THR A 443 -10.53 11.45 12.94
C THR A 443 -10.94 10.70 11.67
N ILE A 444 -10.49 11.14 10.50
CA ILE A 444 -10.82 10.52 9.21
C ILE A 444 -10.32 9.07 9.13
N LYS A 445 -11.12 8.19 8.52
CA LYS A 445 -10.74 6.78 8.25
C LYS A 445 -10.14 6.59 6.87
N GLY A 446 -10.41 7.51 5.97
CA GLY A 446 -9.71 7.62 4.70
C GLY A 446 -9.60 9.07 4.24
N GLY A 447 -8.78 9.28 3.20
CA GLY A 447 -8.61 10.61 2.63
C GLY A 447 -7.72 10.59 1.39
N PRO A 448 -6.92 11.65 1.16
CA PRO A 448 -6.04 11.75 0.00
C PRO A 448 -4.96 10.66 -0.08
N PHE A 449 -4.51 10.15 1.06
CA PHE A 449 -3.38 9.20 1.15
C PHE A 449 -3.71 7.93 1.94
N LYS A 450 -4.87 7.85 2.60
CA LYS A 450 -5.33 6.66 3.32
C LYS A 450 -6.53 6.05 2.61
N GLY A 451 -6.42 4.77 2.27
CA GLY A 451 -7.47 3.97 1.63
C GLY A 451 -7.38 2.50 2.05
N CYS A 452 -8.18 1.65 1.40
CA CYS A 452 -8.21 0.20 1.58
C CYS A 452 -6.91 -0.46 1.04
N PHE A 453 -5.80 -0.32 1.76
CA PHE A 453 -4.50 -0.85 1.33
C PHE A 453 -3.60 -1.29 2.50
N HIS A 454 -2.83 -0.37 3.10
CA HIS A 454 -1.80 -0.71 4.10
C HIS A 454 -2.36 -1.54 5.27
N VAL A 455 -3.51 -1.14 5.83
CA VAL A 455 -4.15 -1.85 6.95
C VAL A 455 -4.62 -3.25 6.54
N PRO A 456 -5.54 -3.43 5.57
CA PRO A 456 -5.99 -4.77 5.19
C PRO A 456 -4.88 -5.64 4.61
N ARG A 457 -3.89 -5.08 3.89
CA ARG A 457 -2.72 -5.83 3.40
C ARG A 457 -1.90 -6.37 4.56
N CYS A 458 -1.56 -5.51 5.53
CA CYS A 458 -0.81 -5.91 6.72
C CYS A 458 -1.52 -7.02 7.48
N LEU A 459 -2.81 -6.85 7.77
CA LEU A 459 -3.57 -7.85 8.51
C LEU A 459 -3.66 -9.19 7.76
N ALA A 460 -3.89 -9.17 6.45
CA ALA A 460 -3.91 -10.37 5.61
C ALA A 460 -2.55 -11.08 5.59
N MET A 461 -1.47 -10.35 5.35
CA MET A 461 -0.11 -10.93 5.34
C MET A 461 0.29 -11.47 6.72
N CYS A 462 -0.03 -10.76 7.79
CA CYS A 462 0.22 -11.24 9.15
C CYS A 462 -0.58 -12.51 9.45
N GLU A 463 -1.85 -12.58 9.04
CA GLU A 463 -2.66 -13.78 9.22
C GLU A 463 -2.07 -15.00 8.48
N GLU A 464 -1.65 -14.82 7.22
CA GLU A 464 -1.00 -15.88 6.43
C GLU A 464 0.29 -16.35 7.10
N MET A 465 1.17 -15.41 7.49
CA MET A 465 2.44 -15.75 8.13
C MET A 465 2.24 -16.44 9.49
N LEU A 466 1.32 -15.95 10.33
CA LEU A 466 0.99 -16.60 11.61
C LEU A 466 0.41 -17.99 11.41
N ASN A 467 -0.45 -18.18 10.40
CA ASN A 467 -0.97 -19.49 10.05
C ASN A 467 0.15 -20.47 9.62
N ASN A 468 1.10 -19.99 8.81
CA ASN A 468 2.24 -20.79 8.36
C ASN A 468 3.20 -21.13 9.51
N LEU A 469 3.44 -20.20 10.43
CA LEU A 469 4.23 -20.42 11.64
C LEU A 469 3.59 -21.48 12.55
N LEU A 470 2.30 -21.33 12.85
CA LEU A 470 1.56 -22.28 13.68
C LEU A 470 1.51 -23.69 13.07
N SER A 471 1.43 -23.78 11.74
CA SER A 471 1.44 -25.06 11.03
C SER A 471 2.80 -25.77 11.13
N ARG A 472 3.91 -25.02 11.13
CA ARG A 472 5.27 -25.56 11.36
C ARG A 472 5.51 -25.98 12.81
N LEU A 473 4.81 -25.35 13.75
CA LEU A 473 4.92 -25.62 15.19
C LEU A 473 4.00 -26.75 15.67
N ALA A 474 3.04 -27.20 14.86
CA ALA A 474 2.14 -28.29 15.21
C ALA A 474 2.89 -29.64 15.35
N PRO A 475 2.60 -30.47 16.37
CA PRO A 475 3.20 -31.80 16.47
C PRO A 475 2.85 -32.66 15.26
N ALA A 476 3.82 -33.43 14.75
CA ALA A 476 3.67 -34.32 13.59
C ALA A 476 2.51 -35.35 13.72
N SER A 477 1.97 -35.59 14.92
CA SER A 477 0.83 -36.47 15.16
C SER A 477 -0.52 -35.93 14.67
N ALA A 478 -0.63 -34.63 14.35
CA ALA A 478 -1.88 -34.03 13.85
C ALA A 478 -2.05 -34.17 12.31
N LEU A 479 -1.03 -34.64 11.59
CA LEU A 479 -1.05 -34.79 10.12
C LEU A 479 -1.42 -36.22 9.65
N SER A 480 -1.71 -37.14 10.57
CA SER A 480 -2.06 -38.53 10.26
C SER A 480 -3.51 -38.88 10.63
N THR A 481 -4.47 -38.26 9.93
CA THR A 481 -5.83 -38.82 9.79
C THR A 481 -6.30 -38.65 8.34
N ARG A 482 -5.52 -39.18 7.39
CA ARG A 482 -6.06 -39.61 6.09
C ARG A 482 -5.93 -41.12 6.02
N SER A 483 -7.03 -41.82 6.26
CA SER A 483 -7.15 -43.25 5.97
C SER A 483 -6.80 -43.49 4.50
N PRO A 484 -6.01 -44.52 4.16
CA PRO A 484 -5.73 -44.84 2.77
C PRO A 484 -7.03 -45.21 2.04
N PRO A 485 -7.16 -44.89 0.74
CA PRO A 485 -8.32 -45.31 -0.03
C PRO A 485 -8.36 -46.84 -0.11
N ALA A 486 -9.54 -47.41 0.15
CA ALA A 486 -9.78 -48.84 -0.03
C ALA A 486 -9.46 -49.23 -1.49
N GLY A 487 -8.53 -50.18 -1.66
CA GLY A 487 -8.19 -50.72 -2.97
C GLY A 487 -9.37 -51.45 -3.62
N PRO A 488 -9.44 -51.51 -4.95
CA PRO A 488 -10.58 -52.11 -5.65
C PRO A 488 -10.63 -53.63 -5.42
N ALA A 489 -11.81 -54.12 -5.05
CA ALA A 489 -12.10 -55.54 -4.97
C ALA A 489 -11.95 -56.19 -6.35
N ARG A 490 -11.18 -57.28 -6.43
CA ARG A 490 -11.11 -58.14 -7.61
C ARG A 490 -12.49 -58.80 -7.82
N PRO A 491 -13.03 -58.83 -9.05
CA PRO A 491 -14.16 -59.70 -9.36
C PRO A 491 -13.65 -61.15 -9.43
N GLY A 492 -14.28 -62.00 -8.61
CA GLY A 492 -14.15 -63.45 -8.69
C GLY A 492 -14.83 -64.00 -9.94
N ALA A 493 -14.32 -65.14 -10.39
CA ALA A 493 -14.77 -65.91 -11.53
C ALA A 493 -16.23 -66.38 -11.39
N GLU A 494 -16.99 -66.26 -12.48
CA GLU A 494 -17.68 -67.35 -13.18
C GLU A 494 -18.06 -66.91 -14.59
#